data_AF-B4G574-F1
#
_entry.id   AF-B4G574-F1
#
_cell.length_a   1.000
_cell.length_b   1.000
_cell.length_c   1.000
_cell.angle_alpha   90.00
_cell.angle_beta   90.00
_cell.angle_gamma   90.00
#
_symmetry.space_group_name_H-M   'P 1'
#
loop_
_entity.id
_entity.type
_entity.pdbx_description
1 polymer ?
#
loop_
_entity_poly.entity_id
_entity_poly.type
_entity_poly.pdbx_seq_one_letter_code
_entity_poly.pdbx_strand_id
1 'polypeptide(L)'
;MELKIHDKEEIAWKQLNSQHKDKDGLKENELRRKLIGIMSSYDLLEHFDETEDAEKIKPFKKFHDPEERHKNKSLFKDKKLNRLWEKAEVSGFTSEELKSLKQEFEHHQDKVDVYYSLLENIGSVDTDKHENAINTEDLDTYNLISNNDANENEIKTHDQNVKKFENDLNTLRGHHVGIKDHYDRLERLVSSGPHSQDFIEPKVQGLWRVAQASNFTVKELASIKTELNHFESRLLKLRHLHAEHALHKEKYKDEKHKDKSNRFEDMEDQLKKQARKVEKLQENIEKTIFKHSEL
;
A
#
# COMPACT_ATOMS: atom_id res chain seq x y z
N MET A 1 -30.02 27.30 4.47
CA MET A 1 -30.82 27.60 5.68
C MET A 1 -30.03 28.41 6.70
N GLU A 2 -28.74 28.14 6.84
CA GLU A 2 -27.81 28.82 7.77
C GLU A 2 -27.74 30.35 7.59
N LEU A 3 -27.69 30.85 6.34
CA LEU A 3 -27.66 32.30 6.08
C LEU A 3 -28.90 33.05 6.62
N LYS A 4 -30.10 32.44 6.55
CA LYS A 4 -31.34 33.04 7.10
C LYS A 4 -31.33 33.10 8.63
N ILE A 5 -30.59 32.20 9.28
CA ILE A 5 -30.43 32.19 10.73
C ILE A 5 -29.42 33.28 11.12
N HIS A 6 -28.30 33.36 10.40
CA HIS A 6 -27.31 34.40 10.59
C HIS A 6 -27.90 35.81 10.45
N ASP A 7 -28.71 36.06 9.42
CA ASP A 7 -29.37 37.35 9.19
C ASP A 7 -30.30 37.76 10.34
N LYS A 8 -31.03 36.81 10.94
CA LYS A 8 -31.84 37.07 12.15
C LYS A 8 -31.00 37.44 13.37
N GLU A 9 -29.87 36.74 13.57
CA GLU A 9 -28.95 37.03 14.66
C GLU A 9 -28.27 38.41 14.47
N GLU A 10 -27.95 38.78 13.23
CA GLU A 10 -27.37 40.08 12.88
C GLU A 10 -28.37 41.23 13.14
N ILE A 11 -29.64 41.08 12.75
CA ILE A 11 -30.69 42.06 13.04
C ILE A 11 -30.85 42.25 14.56
N ALA A 12 -30.85 41.15 15.31
CA ALA A 12 -30.94 41.20 16.77
C ALA A 12 -29.72 41.90 17.39
N TRP A 13 -28.52 41.64 16.87
CA TRP A 13 -27.30 42.34 17.30
C TRP A 13 -27.35 43.82 16.95
N LYS A 14 -27.78 44.23 15.75
CA LYS A 14 -27.91 45.65 15.38
C LYS A 14 -28.86 46.41 16.33
N GLN A 15 -29.95 45.78 16.75
CA GLN A 15 -30.88 46.33 17.76
C GLN A 15 -30.26 46.42 19.16
N LEU A 16 -29.37 45.50 19.53
CA LEU A 16 -28.64 45.56 20.80
C LEU A 16 -27.49 46.57 20.77
N ASN A 17 -26.82 46.69 19.63
CA ASN A 17 -25.72 47.62 19.43
C ASN A 17 -26.19 49.08 19.42
N SER A 18 -27.38 49.36 18.84
CA SER A 18 -28.00 50.70 18.94
C SER A 18 -28.27 51.12 20.39
N GLN A 19 -28.47 50.15 21.29
CA GLN A 19 -28.64 50.37 22.73
C GLN A 19 -27.30 50.44 23.49
N HIS A 20 -26.15 50.40 22.80
CA HIS A 20 -24.79 50.39 23.36
C HIS A 20 -24.55 49.30 24.43
N LYS A 21 -25.25 48.16 24.30
CA LYS A 21 -25.19 47.04 25.25
C LYS A 21 -24.10 46.01 24.92
N ASP A 22 -23.37 46.19 23.82
CA ASP A 22 -22.24 45.34 23.42
C ASP A 22 -20.95 46.17 23.37
N LYS A 23 -20.49 46.66 24.53
CA LYS A 23 -19.30 47.51 24.63
C LYS A 23 -17.99 46.75 24.37
N ASP A 24 -18.01 45.43 24.58
CA ASP A 24 -16.83 44.57 24.48
C ASP A 24 -16.68 43.94 23.08
N GLY A 25 -17.64 44.16 22.16
CA GLY A 25 -17.59 43.66 20.78
C GLY A 25 -17.60 42.14 20.65
N LEU A 26 -17.93 41.41 21.71
CA LEU A 26 -17.87 39.95 21.75
C LEU A 26 -18.93 39.32 20.85
N LYS A 27 -20.15 39.88 20.84
CA LYS A 27 -21.22 39.36 19.97
C LYS A 27 -20.97 39.71 18.51
N GLU A 28 -20.39 40.87 18.25
CA GLU A 28 -19.95 41.23 16.90
C GLU A 28 -18.90 40.26 16.37
N ASN A 29 -17.88 39.94 17.17
CA ASN A 29 -16.83 39.01 16.77
C ASN A 29 -17.37 37.59 16.56
N GLU A 30 -18.30 37.14 17.41
CA GLU A 30 -18.97 35.84 17.22
C GLU A 30 -19.75 35.78 15.90
N LEU A 31 -20.51 36.83 15.56
CA LEU A 31 -21.24 36.92 14.30
C LEU A 31 -20.28 36.92 13.10
N ARG A 32 -19.21 37.71 13.14
CA ARG A 32 -18.18 37.74 12.08
C ARG A 32 -17.55 36.36 11.87
N ARG A 33 -17.22 35.64 12.95
CA ARG A 33 -16.68 34.27 12.86
C ARG A 33 -17.67 33.28 12.26
N LYS A 34 -18.95 33.36 12.62
CA LYS A 34 -20.01 32.53 12.02
C LYS A 34 -20.16 32.82 10.53
N LEU A 35 -20.14 34.10 10.13
CA LEU A 35 -20.24 34.51 8.73
C LEU A 35 -19.05 33.98 7.90
N ILE A 36 -17.82 34.18 8.39
CA ILE A 36 -16.60 33.66 7.74
C ILE A 36 -16.68 32.13 7.59
N GLY A 37 -17.18 31.41 8.59
CA GLY A 37 -17.38 29.97 8.52
C GLY A 37 -18.39 29.56 7.45
N ILE A 38 -19.53 30.27 7.34
CA ILE A 38 -20.53 30.03 6.30
C ILE A 38 -19.92 30.33 4.92
N MET A 39 -19.27 31.48 4.75
CA MET A 39 -18.62 31.86 3.48
C MET A 39 -17.55 30.85 3.06
N SER A 40 -16.74 30.35 3.99
CA SER A 40 -15.75 29.29 3.74
C SER A 40 -16.41 27.96 3.32
N SER A 41 -17.53 27.57 3.93
CA SER A 41 -18.23 26.33 3.56
C SER A 41 -18.83 26.34 2.15
N TYR A 42 -19.05 27.53 1.59
CA TYR A 42 -19.59 27.74 0.25
C TYR A 42 -18.54 28.29 -0.73
N ASP A 43 -17.26 28.30 -0.34
CA ASP A 43 -16.12 28.78 -1.13
C ASP A 43 -16.25 30.23 -1.63
N LEU A 44 -17.02 31.05 -0.92
CA LEU A 44 -17.27 32.46 -1.24
C LEU A 44 -16.18 33.38 -0.71
N LEU A 45 -15.19 32.83 -0.01
CA LEU A 45 -14.12 33.58 0.65
C LEU A 45 -13.01 33.98 -0.34
N GLU A 46 -12.85 33.26 -1.46
CA GLU A 46 -11.83 33.51 -2.50
C GLU A 46 -12.04 34.86 -3.22
N HIS A 47 -13.20 35.50 -3.08
CA HIS A 47 -13.54 36.77 -3.72
C HIS A 47 -13.30 38.01 -2.86
N PHE A 48 -12.76 37.86 -1.64
CA PHE A 48 -12.52 38.99 -0.72
C PHE A 48 -11.04 39.07 -0.33
N ASP A 49 -10.26 39.77 -1.16
CA ASP A 49 -8.80 40.00 -1.04
C ASP A 49 -8.35 40.60 0.32
N GLU A 50 -9.26 41.21 1.09
CA GLU A 50 -8.94 41.85 2.38
C GLU A 50 -9.02 40.92 3.61
N THR A 51 -9.26 39.61 3.43
CA THR A 51 -9.43 38.66 4.55
C THR A 51 -8.42 37.51 4.62
N GLU A 52 -7.26 37.66 3.96
CA GLU A 52 -6.15 36.68 3.97
C GLU A 52 -5.39 36.55 5.31
N ASP A 53 -6.08 36.56 6.46
CA ASP A 53 -5.50 35.99 7.68
C ASP A 53 -5.60 34.47 7.59
N ALA A 54 -4.54 33.82 7.10
CA ALA A 54 -4.43 32.36 6.99
C ALA A 54 -4.74 31.61 8.30
N GLU A 55 -4.60 32.26 9.46
CA GLU A 55 -4.96 31.68 10.77
C GLU A 55 -6.48 31.59 11.04
N LYS A 56 -7.29 32.43 10.38
CA LYS A 56 -8.76 32.44 10.53
C LYS A 56 -9.46 31.49 9.56
N ILE A 57 -8.76 31.03 8.52
CA ILE A 57 -9.17 29.99 7.58
C ILE A 57 -8.97 28.61 8.23
N LYS A 58 -9.52 28.39 9.43
CA LYS A 58 -9.65 27.04 9.97
C LYS A 58 -11.01 26.51 9.59
N PRO A 59 -11.10 25.47 8.72
CA PRO A 59 -12.39 24.86 8.40
C PRO A 59 -13.04 24.39 9.70
N PHE A 60 -14.33 24.71 9.86
CA PHE A 60 -15.11 24.32 11.03
C PHE A 60 -15.05 22.79 11.20
N LYS A 61 -14.42 22.33 12.28
CA LYS A 61 -14.42 20.90 12.66
C LYS A 61 -15.84 20.51 13.09
N LYS A 62 -16.51 19.71 12.27
CA LYS A 62 -17.76 19.06 12.68
C LYS A 62 -17.46 18.17 13.88
N PHE A 63 -18.11 18.45 15.01
CA PHE A 63 -18.09 17.54 16.15
C PHE A 63 -18.73 16.22 15.69
N HIS A 64 -17.96 15.13 15.69
CA HIS A 64 -18.31 13.81 15.14
C HIS A 64 -18.22 13.67 13.60
N ASP A 65 -17.00 13.72 13.06
CA ASP A 65 -16.70 13.19 11.72
C ASP A 65 -16.27 11.70 11.83
N PRO A 66 -16.97 10.74 11.21
CA PRO A 66 -16.56 9.33 11.14
C PRO A 66 -15.17 9.14 10.50
N GLU A 67 -14.71 10.09 9.68
CA GLU A 67 -13.40 9.99 9.03
C GLU A 67 -12.20 10.17 9.98
N GLU A 68 -12.35 10.84 11.12
CA GLU A 68 -11.24 11.03 12.07
C GLU A 68 -10.92 9.76 12.88
N ARG A 69 -11.81 8.76 12.95
CA ARG A 69 -11.46 7.45 13.55
C ARG A 69 -10.37 6.73 12.74
N HIS A 70 -10.25 7.02 11.45
CA HIS A 70 -9.25 6.41 10.56
C HIS A 70 -7.94 7.21 10.46
N LYS A 71 -7.90 8.44 10.96
CA LYS A 71 -6.70 9.30 10.90
C LYS A 71 -5.78 9.11 12.12
N ASN A 72 -6.34 8.72 13.27
CA ASN A 72 -5.60 8.60 14.54
C ASN A 72 -4.92 7.23 14.77
N LYS A 73 -4.64 6.47 13.71
CA LYS A 73 -3.83 5.24 13.78
C LYS A 73 -2.88 5.05 12.59
N SER A 74 -2.45 6.15 11.97
CA SER A 74 -1.38 6.10 10.96
C SER A 74 -0.04 5.91 11.67
N LEU A 75 0.27 4.66 12.04
CA LEU A 75 1.57 4.31 12.65
C LEU A 75 2.71 4.41 11.64
N PHE A 76 2.40 4.19 10.36
CA PHE A 76 3.33 4.28 9.23
C PHE A 76 2.92 5.39 8.26
N LYS A 77 3.88 5.88 7.45
CA LYS A 77 3.60 6.88 6.41
C LYS A 77 2.77 6.28 5.27
N ASP A 78 2.98 5.00 4.94
CA ASP A 78 2.20 4.29 3.93
C ASP A 78 0.85 3.78 4.46
N LYS A 79 -0.24 4.16 3.77
CA LYS A 79 -1.60 3.67 4.01
C LYS A 79 -1.71 2.14 3.87
N LYS A 80 -0.93 1.52 2.98
CA LYS A 80 -0.93 0.06 2.78
C LYS A 80 -0.33 -0.66 3.99
N LEU A 81 0.76 -0.14 4.55
CA LEU A 81 1.34 -0.67 5.78
C LEU A 81 0.39 -0.54 6.97
N ASN A 82 -0.31 0.58 7.11
CA ASN A 82 -1.31 0.74 8.18
C ASN A 82 -2.44 -0.31 8.06
N ARG A 83 -2.93 -0.59 6.84
CA ARG A 83 -3.92 -1.66 6.61
C ARG A 83 -3.39 -3.04 6.97
N LEU A 84 -2.14 -3.34 6.62
CA LEU A 84 -1.51 -4.60 6.98
C LEU A 84 -1.30 -4.71 8.50
N TRP A 85 -0.96 -3.61 9.16
CA TRP A 85 -0.81 -3.56 10.61
C TRP A 85 -2.15 -3.79 11.34
N GLU A 86 -3.23 -3.16 10.89
CA GLU A 86 -4.58 -3.42 11.41
C GLU A 86 -4.97 -4.89 11.27
N LYS A 87 -4.66 -5.51 10.11
CA LYS A 87 -4.86 -6.96 9.92
C LYS A 87 -4.01 -7.78 10.90
N ALA A 88 -2.77 -7.38 11.15
CA ALA A 88 -1.87 -8.08 12.08
C ALA A 88 -2.39 -8.01 13.52
N GLU A 89 -2.88 -6.85 13.98
CA GLU A 89 -3.47 -6.70 15.31
C GLU A 89 -4.69 -7.63 15.50
N VAL A 90 -5.50 -7.81 14.45
CA VAL A 90 -6.65 -8.72 14.48
C VAL A 90 -6.24 -10.20 14.32
N SER A 91 -5.07 -10.47 13.74
CA SER A 91 -4.55 -11.82 13.48
C SER A 91 -4.05 -12.55 14.74
N GLY A 92 -4.14 -11.93 15.93
CA GLY A 92 -3.92 -12.61 17.20
C GLY A 92 -2.46 -13.02 17.47
N PHE A 93 -1.49 -12.32 16.88
CA PHE A 93 -0.07 -12.51 17.18
C PHE A 93 0.24 -12.24 18.66
N THR A 94 1.28 -12.91 19.18
CA THR A 94 1.80 -12.61 20.51
C THR A 94 2.45 -11.23 20.54
N SER A 95 2.59 -10.63 21.73
CA SER A 95 3.19 -9.29 21.87
C SER A 95 4.65 -9.23 21.38
N GLU A 96 5.39 -10.34 21.45
CA GLU A 96 6.77 -10.42 20.95
C GLU A 96 6.81 -10.51 19.42
N GLU A 97 5.93 -11.31 18.82
CA GLU A 97 5.78 -11.41 17.36
C GLU A 97 5.33 -10.09 16.75
N LEU A 98 4.38 -9.39 17.39
CA LEU A 98 3.95 -8.05 16.94
C LEU A 98 5.09 -7.03 16.99
N LYS A 99 5.97 -7.10 17.99
CA LYS A 99 7.12 -6.20 18.08
C LYS A 99 8.12 -6.47 16.96
N SER A 100 8.43 -7.74 16.69
CA SER A 100 9.30 -8.13 15.57
C SER A 100 8.68 -7.73 14.23
N LEU A 101 7.38 -7.97 14.04
CA LEU A 101 6.65 -7.58 12.83
C LEU A 101 6.67 -6.05 12.66
N LYS A 102 6.50 -5.28 13.74
CA LYS A 102 6.60 -3.82 13.69
C LYS A 102 7.97 -3.37 13.19
N GLN A 103 9.05 -4.00 13.66
CA GLN A 103 10.41 -3.71 13.17
C GLN A 103 10.56 -4.03 11.68
N GLU A 104 9.98 -5.13 11.19
CA GLU A 104 10.00 -5.43 9.75
C GLU A 104 9.22 -4.37 8.93
N PHE A 105 8.09 -3.87 9.45
CA PHE A 105 7.32 -2.80 8.80
C PHE A 105 8.06 -1.47 8.78
N GLU A 106 8.74 -1.09 9.87
CA GLU A 106 9.62 0.08 9.93
C GLU A 106 10.75 -0.06 8.90
N HIS A 107 11.38 -1.23 8.82
CA HIS A 107 12.43 -1.48 7.83
C HIS A 107 11.91 -1.43 6.38
N HIS A 108 10.68 -1.86 6.13
CA HIS A 108 10.05 -1.68 4.81
C HIS A 108 9.84 -0.20 4.48
N GLN A 109 9.36 0.59 5.45
CA GLN A 109 9.19 2.04 5.28
C GLN A 109 10.54 2.71 4.98
N ASP A 110 11.60 2.36 5.69
CA ASP A 110 12.95 2.89 5.44
C ASP A 110 13.43 2.55 4.02
N LYS A 111 13.20 1.32 3.54
CA LYS A 111 13.54 0.92 2.16
C LYS A 111 12.78 1.73 1.11
N VAL A 112 11.49 1.98 1.37
CA VAL A 112 10.65 2.79 0.48
C VAL A 112 11.14 4.24 0.46
N ASP A 113 11.47 4.81 1.61
CA ASP A 113 12.00 6.17 1.72
C ASP A 113 13.36 6.29 0.99
N VAL A 114 14.26 5.30 1.12
CA VAL A 114 15.51 5.24 0.35
C VAL A 114 15.24 5.18 -1.15
N TYR A 115 14.28 4.36 -1.60
CA TYR A 115 13.92 4.28 -3.01
C TYR A 115 13.43 5.61 -3.57
N TYR A 116 12.58 6.34 -2.82
CA TYR A 116 12.14 7.66 -3.25
C TYR A 116 13.28 8.69 -3.27
N SER A 117 14.21 8.65 -2.31
CA SER A 117 15.39 9.52 -2.34
C SER A 117 16.32 9.21 -3.53
N LEU A 118 16.48 7.94 -3.89
CA LEU A 118 17.24 7.54 -5.08
C LEU A 118 16.53 8.00 -6.36
N LEU A 119 15.21 7.91 -6.40
CA LEU A 119 14.40 8.37 -7.53
C LEU A 119 14.50 9.89 -7.71
N GLU A 120 14.46 10.65 -6.61
CA GLU A 120 14.67 12.10 -6.62
C GLU A 120 16.09 12.46 -7.09
N ASN A 121 17.11 11.77 -6.56
CA ASN A 121 18.50 11.97 -6.98
C ASN A 121 18.68 11.69 -8.49
N ILE A 122 18.19 10.56 -9.00
CA ILE A 122 18.29 10.22 -10.43
C ILE A 122 17.46 11.20 -11.29
N GLY A 123 16.28 11.61 -10.83
CA GLY A 123 15.41 12.56 -11.53
C GLY A 123 15.98 13.99 -11.58
N SER A 124 16.75 14.40 -10.57
CA SER A 124 17.39 15.72 -10.50
C SER A 124 18.72 15.81 -11.28
N VAL A 125 19.36 14.68 -11.56
CA VAL A 125 20.72 14.65 -12.12
C VAL A 125 20.78 15.05 -13.60
N ASP A 126 19.67 15.06 -14.34
CA ASP A 126 19.73 15.08 -15.81
C ASP A 126 18.79 16.06 -16.54
N THR A 127 18.01 16.90 -15.85
CA THR A 127 17.13 17.86 -16.56
C THR A 127 17.73 19.24 -16.79
N ASP A 128 18.67 19.70 -15.95
CA ASP A 128 19.12 21.11 -15.97
C ASP A 128 20.57 21.32 -16.42
N LYS A 129 21.33 20.25 -16.71
CA LYS A 129 22.69 20.38 -17.25
C LYS A 129 22.68 20.07 -18.74
N HIS A 130 22.31 21.07 -19.54
CA HIS A 130 22.46 21.01 -20.99
C HIS A 130 23.89 20.59 -21.36
N GLU A 131 24.06 19.73 -22.37
CA GLU A 131 25.37 19.21 -22.83
C GLU A 131 26.40 20.30 -23.22
N ASN A 132 25.96 21.56 -23.33
CA ASN A 132 26.78 22.73 -23.65
C ASN A 132 26.74 23.83 -22.56
N ALA A 133 26.22 23.54 -21.37
CA ALA A 133 26.26 24.51 -20.27
C ALA A 133 27.70 24.63 -19.75
N ILE A 134 28.25 25.84 -19.79
CA ILE A 134 29.54 26.15 -19.17
C ILE A 134 29.35 25.94 -17.66
N ASN A 135 30.13 25.04 -17.07
CA ASN A 135 30.13 24.83 -15.62
C ASN A 135 30.74 26.07 -14.95
N THR A 136 29.89 26.99 -14.50
CA THR A 136 30.30 28.24 -13.86
C THR A 136 30.75 28.04 -12.42
N GLU A 137 30.41 26.91 -11.78
CA GLU A 137 30.81 26.60 -10.40
C GLU A 137 32.29 26.20 -10.31
N ASP A 138 32.84 25.59 -11.37
CA ASP A 138 34.25 25.18 -11.44
C ASP A 138 35.18 26.26 -12.02
N LEU A 139 34.64 27.42 -12.40
CA LEU A 139 35.41 28.49 -13.05
C LEU A 139 36.48 29.10 -12.12
N ASP A 140 36.17 29.16 -10.82
CA ASP A 140 37.08 29.67 -9.78
C ASP A 140 38.20 28.68 -9.44
N THR A 141 38.00 27.40 -9.75
CA THR A 141 38.93 26.30 -9.45
C THR A 141 39.96 26.08 -10.56
N TYR A 142 39.70 26.59 -11.77
CA TYR A 142 40.53 26.35 -12.98
C TYR A 142 41.99 26.83 -12.87
N ASN A 143 42.32 27.70 -11.91
CA ASN A 143 43.67 28.21 -11.67
C ASN A 143 44.29 27.77 -10.33
N LEU A 144 43.61 26.93 -9.55
CA LEU A 144 44.14 26.37 -8.31
C LEU A 144 44.79 25.01 -8.59
N ILE A 145 46.12 24.94 -8.50
CA ILE A 145 46.84 23.66 -8.47
C ILE A 145 46.57 23.01 -7.11
N SER A 146 45.45 22.28 -6.99
CA SER A 146 45.20 21.41 -5.85
C SER A 146 46.15 20.21 -5.95
N ASN A 147 46.98 19.98 -4.93
CA ASN A 147 47.95 18.88 -4.88
C ASN A 147 47.30 17.50 -4.62
N ASN A 148 46.02 17.33 -4.96
CA ASN A 148 45.30 16.07 -4.79
C ASN A 148 45.13 15.38 -6.14
N ASP A 149 45.47 14.09 -6.13
CA ASP A 149 45.40 13.07 -7.17
C ASP A 149 45.16 13.51 -8.63
N ALA A 150 46.11 13.13 -9.50
CA ALA A 150 46.08 13.28 -10.95
C ALA A 150 44.87 12.61 -11.67
N ASN A 151 43.97 11.96 -10.92
CA ASN A 151 42.78 11.28 -11.41
C ASN A 151 41.46 12.05 -11.15
N GLU A 152 41.46 13.18 -10.43
CA GLU A 152 40.22 13.93 -10.16
C GLU A 152 39.77 14.81 -11.35
N ASN A 153 40.66 15.11 -12.30
CA ASN A 153 40.38 15.89 -13.50
C ASN A 153 40.02 15.04 -14.74
N GLU A 154 39.57 13.80 -14.55
CA GLU A 154 39.12 12.96 -15.65
C GLU A 154 37.74 13.45 -16.14
N ILE A 155 37.71 14.10 -17.30
CA ILE A 155 36.47 14.52 -17.96
C ILE A 155 35.67 13.26 -18.28
N LYS A 156 34.59 13.02 -17.52
CA LYS A 156 33.70 11.87 -17.73
C LYS A 156 33.15 11.96 -19.15
N THR A 157 33.47 10.96 -19.97
CA THR A 157 32.94 10.91 -21.34
C THR A 157 31.44 10.65 -21.32
N HIS A 158 30.73 11.06 -22.38
CA HIS A 158 29.28 10.81 -22.51
C HIS A 158 28.93 9.32 -22.30
N ASP A 159 29.74 8.40 -22.83
CA ASP A 159 29.60 6.96 -22.62
C ASP A 159 29.72 6.54 -21.14
N GLN A 160 30.57 7.20 -20.34
CA GLN A 160 30.69 6.92 -18.91
C GLN A 160 29.49 7.43 -18.12
N ASN A 161 28.93 8.59 -18.50
CA ASN A 161 27.71 9.14 -17.89
C ASN A 161 26.49 8.27 -18.20
N VAL A 162 26.32 7.84 -19.46
CA VAL A 162 25.24 6.92 -19.87
C VAL A 162 25.34 5.60 -19.11
N LYS A 163 26.52 4.99 -19.03
CA LYS A 163 26.71 3.74 -18.25
C LYS A 163 26.42 3.93 -16.77
N LYS A 164 26.78 5.08 -16.19
CA LYS A 164 26.48 5.37 -14.79
C LYS A 164 24.97 5.52 -14.57
N PHE A 165 24.28 6.22 -15.46
CA PHE A 165 22.82 6.35 -15.44
C PHE A 165 22.11 4.99 -15.63
N GLU A 166 22.56 4.15 -16.55
CA GLU A 166 22.03 2.79 -16.72
C GLU A 166 22.22 1.92 -15.48
N ASN A 167 23.38 2.02 -14.82
CA ASN A 167 23.62 1.34 -13.55
C ASN A 167 22.70 1.87 -12.45
N ASP A 168 22.57 3.19 -12.32
CA ASP A 168 21.69 3.84 -11.35
C ASP A 168 20.21 3.41 -11.59
N LEU A 169 19.75 3.32 -12.85
CA LEU A 169 18.44 2.78 -13.20
C LEU A 169 18.28 1.28 -12.87
N ASN A 170 19.31 0.47 -13.12
CA ASN A 170 19.29 -0.95 -12.79
C ASN A 170 19.21 -1.17 -11.27
N THR A 171 19.95 -0.38 -10.48
CA THR A 171 19.83 -0.41 -9.02
C THR A 171 18.44 0.00 -8.58
N LEU A 172 17.88 1.08 -9.14
CA LEU A 172 16.52 1.55 -8.85
C LEU A 172 15.47 0.46 -9.15
N ARG A 173 15.59 -0.22 -10.30
CA ARG A 173 14.71 -1.35 -10.65
C ARG A 173 14.86 -2.50 -9.64
N GLY A 174 16.09 -2.83 -9.24
CA GLY A 174 16.37 -3.85 -8.23
C GLY A 174 15.72 -3.52 -6.88
N HIS A 175 15.85 -2.27 -6.42
CA HIS A 175 15.20 -1.79 -5.20
C HIS A 175 13.67 -1.87 -5.30
N HIS A 176 13.08 -1.45 -6.41
CA HIS A 176 11.62 -1.53 -6.61
C HIS A 176 11.10 -2.97 -6.53
N VAL A 177 11.79 -3.92 -7.19
CA VAL A 177 11.42 -5.35 -7.12
C VAL A 177 11.58 -5.86 -5.69
N GLY A 178 12.69 -5.55 -5.02
CA GLY A 178 12.94 -5.97 -3.64
C GLY A 178 11.93 -5.40 -2.63
N ILE A 179 11.48 -4.16 -2.82
CA ILE A 179 10.42 -3.54 -2.02
C ILE A 179 9.12 -4.30 -2.22
N LYS A 180 8.72 -4.54 -3.47
CA LYS A 180 7.49 -5.29 -3.78
C LYS A 180 7.52 -6.69 -3.17
N ASP A 181 8.60 -7.43 -3.36
CA ASP A 181 8.73 -8.79 -2.83
C ASP A 181 8.71 -8.81 -1.29
N HIS A 182 9.31 -7.80 -0.65
CA HIS A 182 9.27 -7.66 0.80
C HIS A 182 7.85 -7.34 1.31
N TYR A 183 7.11 -6.46 0.62
CA TYR A 183 5.71 -6.17 0.94
C TYR A 183 4.84 -7.43 0.79
N ASP A 184 4.97 -8.17 -0.30
CA ASP A 184 4.23 -9.41 -0.54
C ASP A 184 4.56 -10.46 0.55
N ARG A 185 5.80 -10.49 1.04
CA ARG A 185 6.19 -11.34 2.18
C ARG A 185 5.51 -10.90 3.47
N LEU A 186 5.51 -9.61 3.79
CA LEU A 186 4.81 -9.07 4.97
C LEU A 186 3.31 -9.36 4.90
N GLU A 187 2.69 -9.19 3.74
CA GLU A 187 1.28 -9.50 3.55
C GLU A 187 0.96 -10.97 3.81
N ARG A 188 1.81 -11.89 3.34
CA ARG A 188 1.67 -13.33 3.63
C ARG A 188 1.85 -13.65 5.10
N LEU A 189 2.85 -13.06 5.77
CA LEU A 189 3.09 -13.27 7.19
C LEU A 189 1.89 -12.83 8.03
N VAL A 190 1.40 -11.61 7.79
CA VAL A 190 0.22 -11.06 8.47
C VAL A 190 -1.01 -11.95 8.24
N SER A 191 -1.19 -12.38 6.99
CA SER A 191 -2.32 -13.22 6.59
C SER A 191 -2.21 -14.67 7.05
N SER A 192 -1.06 -15.10 7.58
CA SER A 192 -0.80 -16.45 8.09
C SER A 192 -0.68 -16.49 9.62
N GLY A 193 -1.05 -15.40 10.32
CA GLY A 193 -0.96 -15.32 11.78
C GLY A 193 -1.84 -16.32 12.54
N PRO A 194 -1.74 -16.39 13.88
CA PRO A 194 -2.43 -17.42 14.69
C PRO A 194 -3.97 -17.43 14.59
N HIS A 195 -4.57 -16.28 14.27
CA HIS A 195 -6.00 -16.11 13.98
C HIS A 195 -6.27 -15.91 12.48
N SER A 196 -5.27 -16.19 11.62
CA SER A 196 -5.53 -16.28 10.20
C SER A 196 -6.57 -17.35 9.93
N GLN A 197 -7.37 -17.14 8.89
CA GLN A 197 -8.17 -18.22 8.35
C GLN A 197 -7.21 -19.39 8.11
N ASP A 198 -7.41 -20.52 8.82
CA ASP A 198 -6.51 -21.70 8.75
C ASP A 198 -6.22 -22.13 7.30
N PHE A 199 -7.12 -21.76 6.38
CA PHE A 199 -7.02 -21.99 4.95
C PHE A 199 -7.43 -20.72 4.17
N ILE A 200 -6.78 -20.44 3.05
CA ILE A 200 -7.08 -19.35 2.10
C ILE A 200 -8.24 -19.75 1.19
N GLU A 201 -8.27 -21.01 0.75
CA GLU A 201 -9.26 -21.51 -0.20
C GLU A 201 -10.64 -21.74 0.46
N PRO A 202 -11.72 -21.06 0.02
CA PRO A 202 -13.04 -21.15 0.66
C PRO A 202 -13.60 -22.57 0.76
N LYS A 203 -13.29 -23.42 -0.22
CA LYS A 203 -13.72 -24.83 -0.20
C LYS A 203 -13.04 -25.62 0.91
N VAL A 204 -11.74 -25.39 1.13
CA VAL A 204 -10.96 -26.04 2.19
C VAL A 204 -11.42 -25.56 3.56
N GLN A 205 -11.72 -24.26 3.69
CA GLN A 205 -12.36 -23.71 4.89
C GLN A 205 -13.72 -24.37 5.17
N GLY A 206 -14.54 -24.59 4.15
CA GLY A 206 -15.82 -25.28 4.28
C GLY A 206 -15.65 -26.69 4.83
N LEU A 207 -14.74 -27.47 4.25
CA LEU A 207 -14.41 -28.82 4.74
C LEU A 207 -13.87 -28.79 6.17
N TRP A 208 -13.04 -27.81 6.53
CA TRP A 208 -12.53 -27.66 7.88
C TRP A 208 -13.63 -27.37 8.90
N ARG A 209 -14.60 -26.50 8.57
CA ARG A 209 -15.75 -26.22 9.45
C ARG A 209 -16.61 -27.47 9.65
N VAL A 210 -16.83 -28.25 8.59
CA VAL A 210 -17.56 -29.53 8.70
C VAL A 210 -16.78 -30.51 9.57
N ALA A 211 -15.45 -30.60 9.39
CA ALA A 211 -14.59 -31.45 10.20
C ALA A 211 -14.60 -31.02 11.69
N GLN A 212 -14.61 -29.72 11.99
CA GLN A 212 -14.74 -29.22 13.36
C GLN A 212 -16.11 -29.49 13.99
N ALA A 213 -17.17 -29.50 13.17
CA ALA A 213 -18.53 -29.81 13.63
C ALA A 213 -18.77 -31.31 13.83
N SER A 214 -17.99 -32.17 13.17
CA SER A 214 -18.03 -33.62 13.36
C SER A 214 -17.24 -34.09 14.59
N ASN A 215 -17.63 -35.24 15.14
CA ASN A 215 -17.08 -35.79 16.38
C ASN A 215 -15.71 -36.47 16.20
N PHE A 216 -14.70 -35.76 15.70
CA PHE A 216 -13.33 -36.27 15.60
C PHE A 216 -12.56 -36.17 16.92
N THR A 217 -11.65 -37.11 17.13
CA THR A 217 -10.65 -36.97 18.21
C THR A 217 -9.64 -35.87 17.84
N VAL A 218 -8.98 -35.28 18.85
CA VAL A 218 -7.98 -34.22 18.64
C VAL A 218 -6.84 -34.67 17.71
N LYS A 219 -6.46 -35.96 17.76
CA LYS A 219 -5.42 -36.54 16.88
C LYS A 219 -5.91 -36.67 15.43
N GLU A 220 -7.13 -37.13 15.21
CA GLU A 220 -7.71 -37.25 13.87
C GLU A 220 -7.94 -35.88 13.24
N LEU A 221 -8.42 -34.92 14.03
CA LEU A 221 -8.61 -33.53 13.60
C LEU A 221 -7.27 -32.88 13.20
N ALA A 222 -6.18 -33.17 13.92
CA ALA A 222 -4.84 -32.75 13.52
C ALA A 222 -4.38 -33.43 12.21
N SER A 223 -4.67 -34.73 12.02
CA SER A 223 -4.41 -35.43 10.76
C SER A 223 -5.17 -34.78 9.59
N ILE A 224 -6.47 -34.53 9.76
CA ILE A 224 -7.31 -33.86 8.76
C ILE A 224 -6.81 -32.45 8.47
N LYS A 225 -6.38 -31.70 9.49
CA LYS A 225 -5.77 -30.37 9.30
C LYS A 225 -4.53 -30.45 8.41
N THR A 226 -3.66 -31.42 8.65
CA THR A 226 -2.48 -31.61 7.80
C THR A 226 -2.87 -32.02 6.39
N GLU A 227 -3.82 -32.93 6.20
CA GLU A 227 -4.31 -33.34 4.87
C GLU A 227 -4.94 -32.16 4.09
N LEU A 228 -5.74 -31.33 4.76
CA LEU A 228 -6.31 -30.10 4.19
C LEU A 228 -5.22 -29.09 3.79
N ASN A 229 -4.16 -28.95 4.58
CA ASN A 229 -3.00 -28.10 4.21
C ASN A 229 -2.30 -28.61 2.95
N HIS A 230 -2.15 -29.93 2.81
CA HIS A 230 -1.59 -30.53 1.60
C HIS A 230 -2.51 -30.36 0.40
N PHE A 231 -3.83 -30.47 0.60
CA PHE A 231 -4.84 -30.21 -0.43
C PHE A 231 -4.75 -28.77 -0.94
N GLU A 232 -4.76 -27.80 -0.03
CA GLU A 232 -4.63 -26.38 -0.36
C GLU A 232 -3.33 -26.07 -1.10
N SER A 233 -2.20 -26.58 -0.59
CA SER A 233 -0.89 -26.39 -1.24
C SER A 233 -0.88 -26.91 -2.68
N ARG A 234 -1.51 -28.05 -2.93
CA ARG A 234 -1.64 -28.61 -4.29
C ARG A 234 -2.61 -27.82 -5.15
N LEU A 235 -3.69 -27.29 -4.59
CA LEU A 235 -4.67 -26.48 -5.28
C LEU A 235 -4.08 -25.12 -5.71
N LEU A 236 -3.32 -24.47 -4.82
CA LEU A 236 -2.57 -23.25 -5.15
C LEU A 236 -1.53 -23.51 -6.24
N LYS A 237 -0.79 -24.62 -6.16
CA LYS A 237 0.15 -25.02 -7.21
C LYS A 237 -0.54 -25.27 -8.55
N LEU A 238 -1.71 -25.91 -8.55
CA LEU A 238 -2.50 -26.12 -9.76
C LEU A 238 -2.96 -24.77 -10.37
N ARG A 239 -3.41 -23.83 -9.54
CA ARG A 239 -3.77 -22.47 -9.98
C ARG A 239 -2.58 -21.72 -10.58
N HIS A 240 -1.40 -21.83 -9.98
CA HIS A 240 -0.18 -21.27 -10.54
C HIS A 240 0.14 -21.86 -11.91
N LEU A 241 0.09 -23.20 -12.06
CA LEU A 241 0.30 -23.87 -13.34
C LEU A 241 -0.71 -23.44 -14.40
N HIS A 242 -1.99 -23.24 -14.04
CA HIS A 242 -2.99 -22.68 -14.95
C HIS A 242 -2.64 -21.27 -15.40
N ALA A 243 -2.21 -20.40 -14.49
CA ALA A 243 -1.83 -19.03 -14.80
C ALA A 243 -0.58 -18.99 -15.71
N GLU A 244 0.42 -19.82 -15.40
CA GLU A 244 1.63 -19.96 -16.22
C GLU A 244 1.29 -20.46 -17.62
N HIS A 245 0.47 -21.51 -17.74
CA HIS A 245 0.02 -22.03 -19.03
C HIS A 245 -0.74 -20.96 -19.85
N ALA A 246 -1.59 -20.16 -19.21
CA ALA A 246 -2.30 -19.05 -19.87
C ALA A 246 -1.35 -17.95 -20.36
N LEU A 247 -0.37 -17.56 -19.54
CA LEU A 247 0.66 -16.57 -19.93
C LEU A 247 1.54 -17.08 -21.06
N HIS A 248 1.95 -18.35 -21.01
CA HIS A 248 2.67 -18.99 -22.11
C HIS A 248 1.82 -18.98 -23.39
N LYS A 249 0.53 -19.35 -23.31
CA LYS A 249 -0.36 -19.34 -24.46
C LYS A 249 -0.48 -17.95 -25.09
N GLU A 250 -0.59 -16.89 -24.30
CA GLU A 250 -0.67 -15.51 -24.81
C GLU A 250 0.65 -15.05 -25.44
N LYS A 251 1.79 -15.26 -24.77
CA LYS A 251 3.11 -14.88 -25.28
C LYS A 251 3.45 -15.53 -26.62
N TYR A 252 3.00 -16.78 -26.83
CA TYR A 252 3.31 -17.55 -28.03
C TYR A 252 2.19 -17.55 -29.08
N LYS A 253 1.12 -16.79 -28.86
CA LYS A 253 0.03 -16.60 -29.82
C LYS A 253 0.51 -15.91 -31.11
N ASP A 254 1.53 -15.05 -30.99
CA ASP A 254 2.07 -14.26 -32.10
C ASP A 254 3.26 -14.93 -32.83
N GLU A 255 3.88 -15.96 -32.24
CA GLU A 255 5.06 -16.61 -32.83
C GLU A 255 4.69 -17.86 -33.67
N LYS A 256 4.66 -17.72 -35.00
CA LYS A 256 4.41 -18.78 -36.01
C LYS A 256 5.49 -19.88 -36.06
N HIS A 257 5.65 -20.70 -35.02
CA HIS A 257 6.59 -21.83 -35.06
C HIS A 257 5.93 -23.16 -34.66
N LYS A 258 5.96 -24.13 -35.58
CA LYS A 258 5.36 -25.47 -35.50
C LYS A 258 5.99 -26.41 -34.46
N ASP A 259 7.20 -26.13 -33.98
CA ASP A 259 7.93 -26.98 -33.01
C ASP A 259 7.39 -26.86 -31.56
N LYS A 260 6.34 -26.05 -31.36
CA LYS A 260 5.80 -25.67 -30.04
C LYS A 260 4.57 -26.48 -29.61
N SER A 261 3.91 -27.22 -30.53
CA SER A 261 2.71 -28.02 -30.20
C SER A 261 2.99 -29.01 -29.07
N ASN A 262 4.11 -29.75 -29.18
CA ASN A 262 4.48 -30.75 -28.19
C ASN A 262 4.71 -30.16 -26.79
N ARG A 263 5.34 -28.98 -26.67
CA ARG A 263 5.57 -28.33 -25.37
C ARG A 263 4.27 -27.89 -24.70
N PHE A 264 3.30 -27.42 -25.48
CA PHE A 264 1.98 -27.04 -24.96
C PHE A 264 1.17 -28.28 -24.57
N GLU A 265 1.17 -29.30 -25.42
CA GLU A 265 0.51 -30.59 -25.14
C GLU A 265 1.09 -31.25 -23.88
N ASP A 266 2.42 -31.26 -23.71
CA ASP A 266 3.09 -31.78 -22.52
C ASP A 266 2.68 -31.01 -21.25
N MET A 267 2.58 -29.69 -21.35
CA MET A 267 2.19 -28.83 -20.23
C MET A 267 0.71 -29.00 -19.88
N GLU A 268 -0.15 -29.16 -20.88
CA GLU A 268 -1.58 -29.46 -20.70
C GLU A 268 -1.79 -30.85 -20.08
N ASP A 269 -1.01 -31.84 -20.49
CA ASP A 269 -1.03 -33.19 -19.93
C ASP A 269 -0.55 -33.23 -18.48
N GLN A 270 0.51 -32.48 -18.17
CA GLN A 270 0.95 -32.30 -16.79
C GLN A 270 -0.16 -31.64 -15.95
N LEU A 271 -0.83 -30.63 -16.50
CA LEU A 271 -1.92 -29.93 -15.84
C LEU A 271 -3.11 -30.87 -15.57
N LYS A 272 -3.52 -31.67 -16.56
CA LYS A 272 -4.56 -32.71 -16.41
C LYS A 272 -4.17 -33.73 -15.35
N LYS A 273 -2.91 -34.17 -15.31
CA LYS A 273 -2.40 -35.11 -14.29
C LYS A 273 -2.46 -34.50 -12.88
N GLN A 274 -2.08 -33.23 -12.73
CA GLN A 274 -2.15 -32.55 -11.44
C GLN A 274 -3.61 -32.31 -11.00
N ALA A 275 -4.48 -31.89 -11.92
CA ALA A 275 -5.91 -31.71 -11.66
C ALA A 275 -6.55 -33.01 -11.15
N ARG A 276 -6.32 -34.15 -11.81
CA ARG A 276 -6.82 -35.47 -11.36
C ARG A 276 -6.26 -35.87 -9.99
N LYS A 277 -5.02 -35.51 -9.67
CA LYS A 277 -4.44 -35.78 -8.34
C LYS A 277 -5.09 -34.93 -7.24
N VAL A 278 -5.40 -33.68 -7.53
CA VAL A 278 -6.11 -32.76 -6.63
C VAL A 278 -7.54 -33.25 -6.41
N GLU A 279 -8.24 -33.64 -7.47
CA GLU A 279 -9.60 -34.18 -7.40
C GLU A 279 -9.69 -35.46 -6.57
N LYS A 280 -8.77 -36.42 -6.79
CA LYS A 280 -8.70 -37.64 -5.96
C LYS A 280 -8.45 -37.35 -4.49
N LEU A 281 -7.61 -36.36 -4.20
CA LEU A 281 -7.30 -35.98 -2.82
C LEU A 281 -8.50 -35.29 -2.17
N GLN A 282 -9.22 -34.45 -2.91
CA GLN A 282 -10.48 -33.86 -2.49
C GLN A 282 -11.51 -34.95 -2.16
N GLU A 283 -11.75 -35.90 -3.07
CA GLU A 283 -12.71 -36.99 -2.83
C GLU A 283 -12.36 -37.81 -1.58
N ASN A 284 -11.07 -38.07 -1.35
CA ASN A 284 -10.64 -38.82 -0.18
C ASN A 284 -10.93 -38.05 1.11
N ILE A 285 -10.62 -36.75 1.15
CA ILE A 285 -10.90 -35.88 2.30
C ILE A 285 -12.41 -35.72 2.53
N GLU A 286 -13.19 -35.54 1.47
CA GLU A 286 -14.65 -35.47 1.57
C GLU A 286 -15.21 -36.79 2.12
N LYS A 287 -14.74 -37.94 1.62
CA LYS A 287 -15.16 -39.26 2.13
C LYS A 287 -14.79 -39.47 3.59
N THR A 288 -13.62 -39.03 4.06
CA THR A 288 -13.25 -39.19 5.47
C THR A 288 -14.07 -38.28 6.38
N ILE A 289 -14.28 -37.02 5.98
CA ILE A 289 -15.06 -36.04 6.76
C ILE A 289 -16.53 -36.45 6.83
N PHE A 290 -17.18 -36.77 5.70
CA PHE A 290 -18.61 -37.05 5.68
C PHE A 290 -18.97 -38.39 6.34
N LYS A 291 -18.12 -39.43 6.22
CA LYS A 291 -18.33 -40.71 6.93
C LYS A 291 -18.42 -40.55 8.45
N HIS A 292 -17.65 -39.62 9.01
CA HIS A 292 -17.67 -39.32 10.45
C HIS A 292 -18.79 -38.35 10.85
N SER A 293 -19.45 -37.68 9.90
CA SER A 293 -20.61 -36.84 10.19
C SER A 293 -21.93 -37.63 10.16
N GLU A 294 -21.96 -38.79 9.51
CA GLU A 294 -23.13 -39.69 9.41
C GLU A 294 -23.20 -40.72 10.55
N LEU A 295 -22.25 -40.71 11.49
CA LEU A 295 -22.18 -41.55 12.69
C LEU A 295 -22.44 -40.72 13.95
#